data_AF-A0A0W7YXC9-F1
#
_entry.id   AF-A0A0W7YXC9-F1
#
_cell.length_a   1.000
_cell.length_b   1.000
_cell.length_c   1.000
_cell.angle_alpha   90.00
_cell.angle_beta   90.00
_cell.angle_gamma   90.00
#
_symmetry.space_group_name_H-M   'P 1'
#
loop_
_entity.id
_entity.type
_entity.pdbx_description
1 polymer ?
#
loop_
_entity_poly.entity_id
_entity_poly.type
_entity_poly.pdbx_seq_one_letter_code
_entity_poly.pdbx_strand_id
1 'polypeptide(L)'
;MTYQTSKNYPAPQNQRGLSLIELLVGIAISLLIIAVALGAIVASRSITGSVDDSGQLQQQASHIFRVMGKQLRQAGSLKLSLSTQGNEDDADINDPVAFEIATADFNPKTDTISGIEKPKDNQFKLTTAYSNYRELIYSSNNKEYLQRDCLGENGTDTVIRNHFTLRDSNLVCAGVNNNAPQPIANNVAEFEVLYLIQSSAAAGSPQLQYITANSVGTGHWHNVYAVEVCIVLYGNEIINLPKDSNYTNCQGKNVDMSTLTGNRARRMHKVFRNVFQLRSQGLIGTL
;
A
#
# COMPACT_ATOMS: atom_id res chain seq x y z
N MET A 1 50.58 70.33 64.02
CA MET A 1 49.28 70.38 63.31
C MET A 1 49.47 69.74 61.95
N THR A 2 49.15 68.45 61.81
CA THR A 2 48.86 67.80 60.52
C THR A 2 48.23 66.43 60.79
N TYR A 3 47.04 66.25 60.25
CA TYR A 3 46.18 65.07 60.34
C TYR A 3 46.80 63.88 59.57
N GLN A 4 46.66 62.66 60.09
CA GLN A 4 46.59 61.47 59.25
C GLN A 4 45.36 60.64 59.58
N THR A 5 44.61 60.44 58.51
CA THR A 5 43.32 59.78 58.34
C THR A 5 43.42 58.28 58.60
N SER A 6 42.52 57.76 59.45
CA SER A 6 42.37 56.31 59.65
C SER A 6 41.73 55.68 58.41
N LYS A 7 42.51 54.94 57.63
CA LYS A 7 42.00 54.02 56.61
C LYS A 7 41.37 52.81 57.32
N ASN A 8 40.03 52.73 57.31
CA ASN A 8 39.32 51.50 57.68
C ASN A 8 39.53 50.46 56.57
N TYR A 9 40.33 49.43 56.85
CA TYR A 9 40.41 48.25 56.01
C TYR A 9 39.17 47.39 56.28
N PRO A 10 38.41 46.96 55.25
CA PRO A 10 37.32 46.02 55.44
C PRO A 10 37.87 44.71 56.00
N ALA A 11 37.16 44.15 56.99
CA ALA A 11 37.54 42.89 57.62
C ALA A 11 37.66 41.77 56.56
N PRO A 12 38.66 40.88 56.67
CA PRO A 12 38.82 39.78 55.72
C PRO A 12 37.58 38.90 55.76
N GLN A 13 36.90 38.76 54.62
CA GLN A 13 35.86 37.75 54.46
C GLN A 13 36.52 36.37 54.59
N ASN A 14 36.08 35.56 55.55
CA ASN A 14 36.52 34.18 55.68
C ASN A 14 36.16 33.42 54.39
N GLN A 15 37.17 33.13 53.57
CA GLN A 15 37.04 32.21 52.45
C GLN A 15 36.78 30.82 53.03
N ARG A 16 35.51 30.42 53.04
CA ARG A 16 35.14 29.03 53.29
C ARG A 16 35.50 28.24 52.04
N GLY A 17 36.64 27.54 52.08
CA GLY A 17 37.00 26.59 51.04
C GLY A 17 35.92 25.50 50.94
N LEU A 18 35.56 25.16 49.70
CA LEU A 18 34.69 24.01 49.42
C LEU A 18 35.28 22.75 50.04
N SER A 19 34.47 22.02 50.80
CA SER A 19 34.91 20.77 51.40
C SER A 19 34.99 19.68 50.33
N LEU A 20 35.96 18.76 50.46
CA LEU A 20 36.12 17.64 49.52
C LEU A 20 34.84 16.78 49.43
N ILE A 21 34.04 16.74 50.49
CA ILE A 21 32.75 16.05 50.52
C ILE A 21 31.67 16.76 49.68
N GLU A 22 31.67 18.09 49.63
CA GLU A 22 30.72 18.86 48.82
C GLU A 22 30.97 18.67 47.31
N LEU A 23 32.24 18.56 46.92
CA LEU A 23 32.64 18.18 45.56
C LEU A 23 32.19 16.75 45.21
N LEU A 24 32.44 15.78 46.10
CA LEU A 24 32.06 14.38 45.89
C LEU A 24 30.54 14.21 45.80
N VAL A 25 29.77 14.93 46.63
CA VAL A 25 28.30 14.93 46.58
C VAL A 25 27.81 15.55 45.27
N GLY A 26 28.41 16.66 44.81
CA GLY A 26 28.06 17.27 43.53
C GLY A 26 28.29 16.33 42.33
N ILE A 27 29.44 15.65 42.29
CA ILE A 27 29.74 14.66 41.26
C ILE A 27 28.79 13.46 41.33
N ALA A 28 28.48 12.96 42.54
CA ALA A 28 27.55 11.85 42.71
C ALA A 28 26.12 12.18 42.21
N ILE A 29 25.61 13.37 42.55
CA ILE A 29 24.27 13.80 42.11
C ILE A 29 24.24 14.02 40.60
N SER A 30 25.25 14.68 40.02
CA SER A 30 25.33 14.91 38.57
C SER A 30 25.41 13.61 37.77
N LEU A 31 26.19 12.62 38.22
CA LEU A 31 26.24 11.30 37.60
C LEU A 31 24.89 10.59 37.62
N LEU A 32 24.15 10.69 38.73
CA LEU A 32 22.82 10.10 38.85
C LEU A 32 21.83 10.75 37.88
N ILE A 33 21.85 12.08 37.76
CA ILE A 33 21.01 12.82 36.81
C ILE A 33 21.34 12.43 35.37
N ILE A 34 22.63 12.33 35.01
CA ILE A 34 23.06 11.91 33.67
C ILE A 34 22.59 10.48 33.38
N ALA A 35 22.70 9.56 34.33
CA ALA A 35 22.23 8.18 34.16
C ALA A 35 20.72 8.11 33.90
N VAL A 36 19.93 8.88 34.66
CA VAL A 36 18.48 8.99 34.48
C VAL A 36 18.15 9.60 33.11
N ALA A 37 18.84 10.68 32.72
CA ALA A 37 18.63 11.33 31.42
C ALA A 37 18.94 10.40 30.24
N LEU A 38 20.05 9.66 30.30
CA LEU A 38 20.41 8.67 29.28
C LEU A 38 19.37 7.54 29.19
N GLY A 39 18.88 7.04 30.34
CA GLY A 39 17.82 6.04 30.39
C GLY A 39 16.53 6.51 29.70
N ALA A 40 16.11 7.75 29.97
CA ALA A 40 14.95 8.35 29.33
C ALA A 40 15.11 8.51 27.81
N ILE A 41 16.31 8.88 27.34
CA ILE A 41 16.59 9.03 25.90
C ILE A 41 16.51 7.67 25.18
N VAL A 42 17.06 6.60 25.76
CA VAL A 42 17.01 5.26 25.16
C VAL A 42 15.57 4.76 25.07
N ALA A 43 14.77 4.93 26.13
CA ALA A 43 13.36 4.56 26.12
C ALA A 43 12.54 5.40 25.11
N SER A 44 12.83 6.70 25.00
CA SER A 44 12.16 7.57 24.03
C SER A 44 12.44 7.12 22.59
N ARG A 45 13.70 6.84 22.26
CA ARG A 45 14.10 6.41 20.91
C ARG A 45 13.48 5.08 20.47
N SER A 46 13.37 4.10 21.38
CA SER A 46 12.75 2.81 21.05
C SER A 46 11.26 2.92 20.76
N ILE A 47 10.56 3.82 21.48
CA ILE A 47 9.15 4.15 21.23
C ILE A 47 9.01 4.89 19.90
N THR A 48 9.84 5.92 19.66
CA THR A 48 9.82 6.68 18.40
C THR A 48 10.03 5.78 17.19
N GLY A 49 11.01 4.87 17.23
CA GLY A 49 11.24 3.93 16.11
C GLY A 49 10.03 3.05 15.80
N SER A 50 9.32 2.56 16.83
CA SER A 50 8.11 1.75 16.65
C SER A 50 6.93 2.56 16.08
N VAL A 51 6.80 3.82 16.49
CA VAL A 51 5.76 4.74 15.99
C VAL A 51 6.05 5.12 14.54
N ASP A 52 7.31 5.42 14.22
CA ASP A 52 7.75 5.76 12.87
C ASP A 52 7.54 4.57 11.92
N ASP A 53 7.95 3.36 12.30
CA ASP A 53 7.69 2.15 11.52
C ASP A 53 6.18 1.95 11.29
N SER A 54 5.35 2.14 12.32
CA SER A 54 3.88 2.09 12.16
C SER A 54 3.39 3.10 11.12
N GLY A 55 3.90 4.33 11.14
CA GLY A 55 3.56 5.38 10.18
C GLY A 55 3.99 5.01 8.76
N GLN A 56 5.22 4.52 8.60
CA GLN A 56 5.74 4.05 7.31
C GLN A 56 4.90 2.90 6.74
N LEU A 57 4.53 1.92 7.58
CA LEU A 57 3.66 0.81 7.15
C LEU A 57 2.29 1.29 6.68
N GLN A 58 1.69 2.27 7.36
CA GLN A 58 0.41 2.87 6.92
C GLN A 58 0.55 3.65 5.62
N GLN A 59 1.63 4.43 5.46
CA GLN A 59 1.90 5.16 4.22
C GLN A 59 2.12 4.19 3.05
N GLN A 60 2.88 3.12 3.28
CA GLN A 60 3.15 2.09 2.28
C GLN A 60 1.86 1.34 1.90
N ALA A 61 1.04 0.93 2.86
CA ALA A 61 -0.26 0.33 2.59
C ALA A 61 -1.17 1.26 1.78
N SER A 62 -1.21 2.55 2.16
CA SER A 62 -1.98 3.57 1.43
C SER A 62 -1.48 3.74 0.00
N HIS A 63 -0.17 3.72 -0.21
CA HIS A 63 0.43 3.75 -1.54
C HIS A 63 0.00 2.54 -2.38
N ILE A 64 0.14 1.32 -1.84
CA ILE A 64 -0.23 0.08 -2.52
C ILE A 64 -1.71 0.11 -2.93
N PHE A 65 -2.61 0.40 -1.99
CA PHE A 65 -4.04 0.45 -2.27
C PHE A 65 -4.42 1.59 -3.23
N ARG A 66 -3.66 2.68 -3.25
CA ARG A 66 -3.85 3.73 -4.25
C ARG A 66 -3.47 3.24 -5.64
N VAL A 67 -2.33 2.57 -5.80
CA VAL A 67 -1.89 2.01 -7.09
C VAL A 67 -2.87 0.94 -7.56
N MET A 68 -3.12 -0.10 -6.75
CA MET A 68 -4.04 -1.17 -7.11
C MET A 68 -5.47 -0.66 -7.33
N GLY A 69 -5.93 0.24 -6.47
CA GLY A 69 -7.28 0.80 -6.56
C GLY A 69 -7.49 1.73 -7.75
N LYS A 70 -6.45 2.36 -8.30
CA LYS A 70 -6.57 3.08 -9.59
C LYS A 70 -6.90 2.11 -10.72
N GLN A 71 -6.18 0.98 -10.75
CA GLN A 71 -6.32 -0.03 -11.79
C GLN A 71 -7.64 -0.83 -11.65
N LEU A 72 -7.95 -1.31 -10.44
CA LEU A 72 -9.16 -2.08 -10.18
C LEU A 72 -10.46 -1.30 -10.38
N ARG A 73 -10.45 0.02 -10.17
CA ARG A 73 -11.64 0.86 -10.43
C ARG A 73 -11.88 1.12 -11.93
N GLN A 74 -10.84 0.97 -12.75
CA GLN A 74 -10.92 1.07 -14.21
C GLN A 74 -11.16 -0.28 -14.88
N ALA A 75 -10.93 -1.39 -14.17
CA ALA A 75 -11.16 -2.75 -14.65
C ALA A 75 -12.45 -2.88 -15.46
N GLY A 76 -12.35 -3.45 -16.66
CA GLY A 76 -13.49 -3.68 -17.56
C GLY A 76 -14.08 -2.42 -18.19
N SER A 77 -13.49 -1.24 -18.02
CA SER A 77 -13.95 -0.05 -18.73
C SER A 77 -13.77 -0.22 -20.23
N LEU A 78 -14.74 0.29 -20.98
CA LEU A 78 -14.79 0.23 -22.44
C LEU A 78 -14.63 1.63 -23.02
N LYS A 79 -14.03 1.69 -24.21
CA LYS A 79 -14.04 2.90 -25.03
C LYS A 79 -15.47 3.25 -25.42
N LEU A 80 -15.82 4.52 -25.28
CA LEU A 80 -17.02 5.07 -25.92
C LEU A 80 -16.66 5.48 -27.35
N SER A 81 -17.29 4.84 -28.33
CA SER A 81 -17.23 5.26 -29.71
C SER A 81 -18.22 6.40 -29.94
N LEU A 82 -17.71 7.52 -30.45
CA LEU A 82 -18.50 8.75 -30.69
C LEU A 82 -19.34 8.68 -31.97
N SER A 83 -19.07 7.73 -32.87
CA SER A 83 -19.88 7.47 -34.05
C SER A 83 -19.76 5.99 -34.45
N THR A 84 -20.89 5.29 -34.59
CA THR A 84 -20.91 3.86 -34.97
C THR A 84 -20.98 3.62 -36.49
N GLN A 85 -21.24 4.66 -37.28
CA GLN A 85 -21.36 4.57 -38.74
C GLN A 85 -20.43 5.53 -39.50
N GLY A 86 -19.87 6.54 -38.82
CA GLY A 86 -19.02 7.58 -39.40
C GLY A 86 -17.59 7.58 -38.83
N ASN A 87 -16.84 8.64 -39.14
CA ASN A 87 -15.53 8.87 -38.57
C ASN A 87 -15.67 9.46 -37.16
N GLU A 88 -15.10 8.82 -36.14
CA GLU A 88 -15.13 9.33 -34.76
C GLU A 88 -14.51 10.73 -34.60
N ASP A 89 -13.63 11.13 -35.51
CA ASP A 89 -13.00 12.46 -35.52
C ASP A 89 -13.92 13.58 -36.02
N ASP A 90 -15.02 13.23 -36.67
CA ASP A 90 -16.01 14.16 -37.22
C ASP A 90 -17.43 13.72 -36.82
N ALA A 91 -17.57 13.21 -35.60
CA ALA A 91 -18.85 12.74 -35.08
C ALA A 91 -19.84 13.89 -34.96
N ASP A 92 -21.02 13.75 -35.58
CA ASP A 92 -22.12 14.70 -35.46
C ASP A 92 -22.84 14.52 -34.10
N ILE A 93 -23.51 15.57 -33.59
CA ILE A 93 -24.32 15.48 -32.37
C ILE A 93 -25.45 14.44 -32.47
N ASN A 94 -25.89 14.12 -33.70
CA ASN A 94 -26.93 13.14 -33.96
C ASN A 94 -26.39 11.73 -34.21
N ASP A 95 -25.06 11.55 -34.22
CA ASP A 95 -24.47 10.25 -34.47
C ASP A 95 -24.75 9.29 -33.31
N PRO A 96 -25.17 8.05 -33.59
CA PRO A 96 -25.35 7.05 -32.56
C PRO A 96 -24.00 6.67 -31.95
N VAL A 97 -23.87 6.90 -30.64
CA VAL A 97 -22.74 6.49 -29.81
C VAL A 97 -22.92 5.07 -29.26
N ALA A 98 -21.82 4.33 -29.09
CA ALA A 98 -21.86 3.01 -28.48
C ALA A 98 -20.56 2.67 -27.74
N PHE A 99 -20.63 1.78 -26.76
CA PHE A 99 -19.44 1.21 -26.16
C PHE A 99 -18.85 0.12 -27.04
N GLU A 100 -17.53 0.12 -27.20
CA GLU A 100 -16.82 -0.95 -27.88
C GLU A 100 -16.85 -2.21 -27.02
N ILE A 101 -17.62 -3.21 -27.44
CA ILE A 101 -17.92 -4.39 -26.62
C ILE A 101 -16.75 -5.38 -26.50
N ALA A 102 -15.85 -5.43 -27.48
CA ALA A 102 -14.62 -6.22 -27.44
C ALA A 102 -13.67 -5.77 -28.57
N THR A 103 -12.37 -5.90 -28.33
CA THR A 103 -11.31 -5.80 -29.34
C THR A 103 -10.68 -7.18 -29.56
N ALA A 104 -9.75 -7.29 -30.52
CA ALA A 104 -8.94 -8.50 -30.68
C ALA A 104 -8.13 -8.86 -29.43
N ASP A 105 -7.74 -7.85 -28.62
CA ASP A 105 -6.86 -8.01 -27.47
C ASP A 105 -7.58 -7.95 -26.12
N PHE A 106 -8.87 -7.56 -26.10
CA PHE A 106 -9.63 -7.40 -24.87
C PHE A 106 -11.11 -7.73 -25.04
N ASN A 107 -11.53 -8.77 -24.32
CA ASN A 107 -12.93 -9.11 -24.11
C ASN A 107 -13.30 -8.92 -22.63
N PRO A 108 -14.14 -7.92 -22.28
CA PRO A 108 -14.56 -7.67 -20.91
C PRO A 108 -15.14 -8.89 -20.19
N LYS A 109 -15.76 -9.83 -20.92
CA LYS A 109 -16.35 -11.05 -20.35
C LYS A 109 -15.30 -12.00 -19.77
N THR A 110 -14.08 -12.00 -20.29
CA THR A 110 -13.03 -12.95 -19.90
C THR A 110 -11.78 -12.29 -19.34
N ASP A 111 -11.50 -11.05 -19.74
CA ASP A 111 -10.18 -10.45 -19.57
C ASP A 111 -10.17 -9.34 -18.52
N THR A 112 -11.33 -8.88 -18.04
CA THR A 112 -11.44 -7.79 -17.04
C THR A 112 -10.66 -8.09 -15.77
N ILE A 113 -10.77 -9.31 -15.26
CA ILE A 113 -10.20 -9.73 -13.99
C ILE A 113 -9.88 -11.22 -14.05
N SER A 114 -8.71 -11.59 -13.55
CA SER A 114 -8.31 -12.99 -13.36
C SER A 114 -7.26 -13.09 -12.27
N GLY A 115 -6.96 -14.30 -11.83
CA GLY A 115 -5.94 -14.52 -10.81
C GLY A 115 -5.59 -15.97 -10.63
N ILE A 116 -4.45 -16.20 -9.97
CA ILE A 116 -3.93 -17.52 -9.63
C ILE A 116 -3.58 -17.49 -8.15
N GLU A 117 -4.12 -18.42 -7.36
CA GLU A 117 -3.97 -18.39 -5.89
C GLU A 117 -2.50 -18.49 -5.46
N LYS A 118 -1.73 -19.35 -6.15
CA LYS A 118 -0.31 -19.61 -5.91
C LYS A 118 0.48 -19.48 -7.22
N PRO A 119 0.79 -18.25 -7.66
CA PRO A 119 1.47 -18.02 -8.93
C PRO A 119 2.92 -18.52 -8.89
N LYS A 120 3.38 -19.08 -10.01
CA LYS A 120 4.80 -19.32 -10.32
C LYS A 120 5.51 -18.05 -10.83
N ASP A 121 6.79 -18.15 -11.18
CA ASP A 121 7.63 -17.02 -11.57
C ASP A 121 7.16 -16.21 -12.78
N ASN A 122 6.31 -16.71 -13.66
CA ASN A 122 5.74 -15.96 -14.78
C ASN A 122 4.24 -15.73 -14.65
N GLN A 123 3.69 -16.03 -13.47
CA GLN A 123 2.27 -15.93 -13.18
C GLN A 123 2.02 -14.80 -12.17
N PHE A 124 0.78 -14.36 -12.13
CA PHE A 124 0.38 -13.25 -11.29
C PHE A 124 -0.82 -13.62 -10.44
N LYS A 125 -0.80 -13.16 -9.19
CA LYS A 125 -1.85 -13.45 -8.23
C LYS A 125 -3.15 -12.75 -8.60
N LEU A 126 -3.03 -11.54 -9.14
CA LEU A 126 -4.12 -10.72 -9.61
C LEU A 126 -3.75 -10.08 -10.95
N THR A 127 -4.62 -10.24 -11.94
CA THR A 127 -4.55 -9.57 -13.23
C THR A 127 -5.83 -8.81 -13.44
N THR A 128 -5.74 -7.55 -13.88
CA THR A 128 -6.89 -6.77 -14.30
C THR A 128 -6.60 -6.02 -15.58
N ALA A 129 -7.61 -5.87 -16.42
CA ALA A 129 -7.48 -5.19 -17.69
C ALA A 129 -8.71 -4.35 -18.02
N TYR A 130 -8.50 -3.39 -18.90
CA TYR A 130 -9.51 -2.49 -19.42
C TYR A 130 -9.08 -1.89 -20.75
N SER A 131 -10.04 -1.35 -21.50
CA SER A 131 -9.80 -0.73 -22.80
C SER A 131 -8.79 0.40 -22.70
N ASN A 132 -7.85 0.42 -23.65
CA ASN A 132 -7.03 1.58 -23.94
C ASN A 132 -7.43 2.16 -25.29
N TYR A 133 -7.30 3.47 -25.41
CA TYR A 133 -7.59 4.22 -26.63
C TYR A 133 -7.02 5.63 -26.51
N ARG A 134 -6.88 6.32 -27.65
CA ARG A 134 -6.38 7.69 -27.66
C ARG A 134 -7.54 8.68 -27.73
N GLU A 135 -7.47 9.74 -26.93
CA GLU A 135 -8.43 10.84 -26.94
C GLU A 135 -7.71 12.16 -27.28
N LEU A 136 -8.45 13.09 -27.89
CA LEU A 136 -7.96 14.45 -28.11
C LEU A 136 -7.73 15.14 -26.76
N ILE A 137 -6.55 15.72 -26.58
CA ILE A 137 -6.24 16.50 -25.39
C ILE A 137 -6.54 17.98 -25.62
N TYR A 138 -7.11 18.66 -24.63
CA TYR A 138 -7.53 20.07 -24.74
C TYR A 138 -6.43 21.02 -25.27
N SER A 139 -5.16 20.71 -25.01
CA SER A 139 -4.02 21.56 -25.39
C SER A 139 -3.43 21.29 -26.78
N SER A 140 -3.92 20.30 -27.54
CA SER A 140 -3.41 20.02 -28.90
C SER A 140 -4.40 19.21 -29.74
N ASN A 141 -4.31 19.30 -31.07
CA ASN A 141 -5.09 18.44 -31.96
C ASN A 141 -4.55 17.00 -32.07
N ASN A 142 -3.64 16.58 -31.18
CA ASN A 142 -3.12 15.22 -31.14
C ASN A 142 -3.94 14.35 -30.19
N LYS A 143 -4.10 13.08 -30.55
CA LYS A 143 -4.69 12.08 -29.68
C LYS A 143 -3.62 11.40 -28.83
N GLU A 144 -3.84 11.34 -27.52
CA GLU A 144 -2.92 10.76 -26.54
C GLU A 144 -3.60 9.69 -25.68
N TYR A 145 -2.81 8.78 -25.13
CA TYR A 145 -3.29 7.82 -24.12
C TYR A 145 -3.44 8.51 -22.77
N LEU A 146 -4.66 8.53 -22.25
CA LEU A 146 -4.96 9.08 -20.92
C LEU A 146 -4.90 7.99 -19.84
N GLN A 147 -5.12 6.74 -20.23
CA GLN A 147 -5.03 5.57 -19.38
C GLN A 147 -3.58 5.16 -19.18
N ARG A 148 -3.27 4.68 -17.97
CA ARG A 148 -1.93 4.27 -17.57
C ARG A 148 -1.99 2.98 -16.77
N ASP A 149 -1.07 2.08 -17.03
CA ASP A 149 -0.91 0.90 -16.19
C ASP A 149 -0.35 1.25 -14.80
N CYS A 150 -0.15 0.23 -13.97
CA CYS A 150 0.33 0.35 -12.61
C CYS A 150 1.77 0.89 -12.49
N LEU A 151 2.53 0.88 -13.59
CA LEU A 151 3.87 1.44 -13.68
C LEU A 151 3.87 2.85 -14.29
N GLY A 152 2.73 3.31 -14.82
CA GLY A 152 2.59 4.60 -15.48
C GLY A 152 2.79 4.56 -16.99
N GLU A 153 2.85 3.37 -17.59
CA GLU A 153 3.08 3.20 -19.02
C GLU A 153 1.76 3.19 -19.81
N ASN A 154 1.86 3.44 -21.11
CA ASN A 154 0.72 3.56 -22.04
C ASN A 154 0.01 2.22 -22.34
N GLY A 155 0.54 1.07 -21.93
CA GLY A 155 0.03 -0.24 -22.37
C GLY A 155 0.11 -0.45 -23.89
N THR A 156 -0.85 -1.20 -24.45
CA THR A 156 -1.01 -1.40 -25.91
C THR A 156 -2.07 -0.45 -26.45
N ASP A 157 -2.19 -0.34 -27.78
CA ASP A 157 -3.16 0.57 -28.40
C ASP A 157 -4.63 0.31 -28.01
N THR A 158 -4.96 -0.92 -27.64
CA THR A 158 -6.35 -1.38 -27.41
C THR A 158 -6.61 -1.79 -25.95
N VAL A 159 -5.59 -2.13 -25.18
CA VAL A 159 -5.74 -2.65 -23.82
C VAL A 159 -4.63 -2.21 -22.87
N ILE A 160 -5.02 -1.86 -21.65
CA ILE A 160 -4.13 -1.81 -20.49
C ILE A 160 -4.31 -3.10 -19.69
N ARG A 161 -3.21 -3.82 -19.42
CA ARG A 161 -3.20 -4.93 -18.45
C ARG A 161 -2.27 -4.61 -17.29
N ASN A 162 -2.75 -4.95 -16.10
CA ASN A 162 -2.06 -4.75 -14.84
C ASN A 162 -1.96 -6.08 -14.12
N HIS A 163 -0.75 -6.41 -13.70
CA HIS A 163 -0.44 -7.70 -13.11
C HIS A 163 0.26 -7.51 -11.77
N PHE A 164 -0.27 -8.08 -10.70
CA PHE A 164 0.25 -7.95 -9.34
C PHE A 164 0.63 -9.31 -8.76
N THR A 165 1.82 -9.40 -8.16
CA THR A 165 2.25 -10.60 -7.45
C THR A 165 3.32 -10.28 -6.41
N LEU A 166 3.57 -11.19 -5.48
CA LEU A 166 4.60 -11.08 -4.46
C LEU A 166 5.85 -11.86 -4.90
N ARG A 167 7.03 -11.22 -4.86
CA ARG A 167 8.34 -11.83 -5.17
C ARG A 167 9.38 -11.37 -4.17
N ASP A 168 10.02 -12.30 -3.47
CA ASP A 168 11.11 -12.00 -2.52
C ASP A 168 10.76 -10.89 -1.51
N SER A 169 9.55 -10.96 -0.94
CA SER A 169 8.97 -9.93 -0.04
C SER A 169 8.72 -8.55 -0.67
N ASN A 170 8.76 -8.44 -1.99
CA ASN A 170 8.39 -7.24 -2.73
C ASN A 170 7.09 -7.48 -3.49
N LEU A 171 6.10 -6.62 -3.27
CA LEU A 171 4.93 -6.59 -4.13
C LEU A 171 5.36 -5.94 -5.44
N VAL A 172 5.29 -6.71 -6.52
CA VAL A 172 5.67 -6.24 -7.84
C VAL A 172 4.43 -6.00 -8.69
N CYS A 173 4.54 -5.04 -9.61
CA CYS A 173 3.59 -4.86 -10.68
C CYS A 173 4.24 -5.04 -12.05
N ALA A 174 3.50 -5.60 -13.00
CA ALA A 174 3.85 -5.61 -14.42
C ALA A 174 2.71 -5.04 -15.25
N GLY A 175 3.08 -4.27 -16.26
CA GLY A 175 2.18 -3.75 -17.28
C GLY A 175 1.91 -4.76 -18.41
N VAL A 176 1.39 -4.25 -19.53
CA VAL A 176 0.91 -5.06 -20.65
C VAL A 176 1.96 -5.99 -21.28
N ASN A 177 3.24 -5.61 -21.20
CA ASN A 177 4.34 -6.36 -21.81
C ASN A 177 4.91 -7.45 -20.91
N ASN A 178 4.50 -7.53 -19.64
CA ASN A 178 4.82 -8.58 -18.66
C ASN A 178 6.31 -8.93 -18.42
N ASN A 179 7.25 -8.35 -19.16
CA ASN A 179 8.63 -8.80 -19.24
C ASN A 179 9.55 -8.19 -18.16
N ALA A 180 9.07 -7.19 -17.40
CA ALA A 180 9.87 -6.54 -16.37
C ALA A 180 9.02 -6.11 -15.17
N PRO A 181 8.52 -7.05 -14.33
CA PRO A 181 7.84 -6.68 -13.10
C PRO A 181 8.70 -5.76 -12.23
N GLN A 182 8.16 -4.62 -11.80
CA GLN A 182 8.85 -3.64 -10.95
C GLN A 182 8.29 -3.68 -9.53
N PRO A 183 9.13 -3.53 -8.49
CA PRO A 183 8.66 -3.44 -7.11
C PRO A 183 7.87 -2.13 -6.90
N ILE A 184 6.65 -2.25 -6.37
CA ILE A 184 5.81 -1.10 -5.95
C ILE A 184 5.75 -0.94 -4.43
N ALA A 185 6.12 -1.98 -3.71
CA ALA A 185 6.34 -1.97 -2.27
C ALA A 185 7.27 -3.10 -1.85
N ASN A 186 7.99 -2.87 -0.76
CA ASN A 186 8.92 -3.83 -0.15
C ASN A 186 8.41 -4.23 1.23
N ASN A 187 9.01 -5.24 1.84
CA ASN A 187 8.63 -5.76 3.15
C ASN A 187 7.17 -6.23 3.25
N VAL A 188 6.73 -6.91 2.18
CA VAL A 188 5.42 -7.55 2.12
C VAL A 188 5.59 -9.00 2.56
N ALA A 189 5.02 -9.35 3.71
CA ALA A 189 5.04 -10.69 4.27
C ALA A 189 4.08 -11.64 3.57
N GLU A 190 2.93 -11.13 3.15
CA GLU A 190 1.85 -11.90 2.56
C GLU A 190 0.99 -10.97 1.70
N PHE A 191 0.56 -11.47 0.54
CA PHE A 191 -0.36 -10.80 -0.37
C PHE A 191 -1.43 -11.81 -0.76
N GLU A 192 -2.66 -11.58 -0.32
CA GLU A 192 -3.81 -12.43 -0.58
C GLU A 192 -4.91 -11.64 -1.29
N VAL A 193 -5.63 -12.34 -2.16
CA VAL A 193 -6.71 -11.76 -2.95
C VAL A 193 -7.91 -12.69 -2.89
N LEU A 194 -9.04 -12.14 -2.46
CA LEU A 194 -10.32 -12.82 -2.47
C LEU A 194 -11.25 -12.11 -3.46
N TYR A 195 -12.12 -12.89 -4.07
CA TYR A 195 -13.09 -12.42 -5.06
C TYR A 195 -14.47 -12.53 -4.46
N LEU A 196 -15.28 -11.49 -4.64
CA LEU A 196 -16.67 -11.49 -4.22
C LEU A 196 -17.51 -11.77 -5.44
N ILE A 197 -18.23 -12.88 -5.41
CA ILE A 197 -19.27 -13.19 -6.40
C ILE A 197 -20.63 -12.91 -5.80
N GLN A 198 -21.55 -12.45 -6.64
CA GLN A 198 -22.94 -12.28 -6.27
C GLN A 198 -23.73 -13.48 -6.80
N SER A 199 -24.33 -14.24 -5.90
CA SER A 199 -25.29 -15.31 -6.23
C SER A 199 -26.72 -14.82 -6.00
N SER A 200 -27.68 -15.44 -6.68
CA SER A 200 -29.12 -15.22 -6.45
C SER A 200 -29.65 -13.78 -6.66
N ALA A 201 -28.91 -12.90 -7.35
CA ALA A 201 -29.42 -11.54 -7.58
C ALA A 201 -30.67 -11.52 -8.49
N ALA A 202 -30.80 -12.47 -9.43
CA ALA A 202 -31.98 -12.63 -10.26
C ALA A 202 -33.25 -12.99 -9.46
N ALA A 203 -33.09 -13.55 -8.25
CA ALA A 203 -34.19 -13.87 -7.34
C ALA A 203 -34.55 -12.71 -6.39
N GLY A 204 -33.98 -11.51 -6.58
CA GLY A 204 -34.23 -10.33 -5.75
C GLY A 204 -33.58 -10.37 -4.36
N SER A 205 -32.77 -11.40 -4.06
CA SER A 205 -32.08 -11.58 -2.78
C SER A 205 -30.59 -11.89 -3.01
N PRO A 206 -29.78 -10.88 -3.39
CA PRO A 206 -28.37 -11.10 -3.69
C PRO A 206 -27.59 -11.56 -2.47
N GLN A 207 -26.83 -12.64 -2.61
CA GLN A 207 -25.91 -13.13 -1.59
C GLN A 207 -24.47 -12.93 -2.08
N LEU A 208 -23.66 -12.23 -1.29
CA LEU A 208 -22.23 -12.01 -1.58
C LEU A 208 -21.40 -13.10 -0.92
N GLN A 209 -20.52 -13.73 -1.69
CA GLN A 209 -19.63 -14.78 -1.19
C GLN A 209 -18.18 -14.45 -1.52
N TYR A 210 -17.31 -14.51 -0.52
CA TYR A 210 -15.86 -14.45 -0.69
C TYR A 210 -15.35 -15.83 -1.13
N ILE A 211 -14.66 -15.86 -2.27
CA ILE A 211 -14.08 -17.07 -2.84
C ILE A 211 -12.64 -16.83 -3.30
N THR A 212 -11.81 -17.87 -3.33
CA THR A 212 -10.43 -17.77 -3.85
C THR A 212 -10.41 -17.89 -5.37
N ALA A 213 -9.28 -17.54 -6.00
CA ALA A 213 -9.10 -17.72 -7.45
C ALA A 213 -9.38 -19.16 -7.91
N ASN A 214 -8.99 -20.16 -7.13
CA ASN A 214 -9.24 -21.57 -7.44
C ASN A 214 -10.74 -21.90 -7.45
N SER A 215 -11.50 -21.34 -6.51
CA SER A 215 -12.96 -21.50 -6.43
C SER A 215 -13.71 -20.76 -7.53
N VAL A 216 -13.17 -19.66 -8.08
CA VAL A 216 -13.74 -19.00 -9.28
C VAL A 216 -13.67 -19.92 -10.49
N GLY A 217 -12.55 -20.65 -10.65
CA GLY A 217 -12.35 -21.59 -11.75
C GLY A 217 -12.19 -20.90 -13.11
N THR A 218 -12.21 -21.69 -14.19
CA THR A 218 -12.06 -21.19 -15.56
C THR A 218 -13.43 -20.82 -16.14
N GLY A 219 -13.69 -19.53 -16.32
CA GLY A 219 -14.87 -19.04 -17.05
C GLY A 219 -15.95 -18.34 -16.22
N HIS A 220 -15.83 -18.32 -14.88
CA HIS A 220 -16.78 -17.59 -14.02
C HIS A 220 -16.28 -16.23 -13.55
N TRP A 221 -15.17 -15.75 -14.12
CA TRP A 221 -14.57 -14.46 -13.79
C TRP A 221 -15.50 -13.27 -14.05
N HIS A 222 -16.45 -13.39 -15.00
CA HIS A 222 -17.48 -12.37 -15.24
C HIS A 222 -18.48 -12.19 -14.08
N ASN A 223 -18.56 -13.15 -13.14
CA ASN A 223 -19.47 -13.06 -11.98
C ASN A 223 -18.83 -12.32 -10.80
N VAL A 224 -17.54 -11.96 -10.91
CA VAL A 224 -16.81 -11.27 -9.85
C VAL A 224 -17.26 -9.81 -9.82
N TYR A 225 -17.89 -9.42 -8.72
CA TYR A 225 -18.40 -8.07 -8.49
C TYR A 225 -17.39 -7.18 -7.76
N ALA A 226 -16.58 -7.76 -6.87
CA ALA A 226 -15.56 -7.03 -6.13
C ALA A 226 -14.34 -7.90 -5.82
N VAL A 227 -13.24 -7.24 -5.46
CA VAL A 227 -11.98 -7.88 -5.10
C VAL A 227 -11.54 -7.36 -3.74
N GLU A 228 -11.38 -8.24 -2.76
CA GLU A 228 -10.71 -7.91 -1.51
C GLU A 228 -9.21 -8.17 -1.68
N VAL A 229 -8.41 -7.12 -1.43
CA VAL A 229 -6.96 -7.22 -1.34
C VAL A 229 -6.56 -7.18 0.12
N CYS A 230 -5.87 -8.21 0.58
CA CYS A 230 -5.26 -8.28 1.89
C CYS A 230 -3.74 -8.33 1.79
N ILE A 231 -3.07 -7.50 2.58
CA ILE A 231 -1.61 -7.40 2.60
C ILE A 231 -1.13 -7.40 4.05
N VAL A 232 -0.12 -8.22 4.33
CA VAL A 232 0.64 -8.15 5.57
C VAL A 232 1.96 -7.44 5.26
N LEU A 233 2.19 -6.30 5.91
CA LEU A 233 3.47 -5.59 5.84
C LEU A 233 4.24 -5.79 7.14
N TYR A 234 5.58 -5.75 7.06
CA TYR A 234 6.44 -5.79 8.23
C TYR A 234 7.42 -4.62 8.29
N GLY A 235 7.70 -4.15 9.51
CA GLY A 235 8.56 -3.00 9.76
C GLY A 235 10.04 -3.25 9.43
N ASN A 236 10.87 -2.22 9.64
CA ASN A 236 12.32 -2.31 9.49
C ASN A 236 13.02 -2.45 10.85
N GLU A 237 12.43 -1.87 11.90
CA GLU A 237 12.99 -1.86 13.24
C GLU A 237 12.87 -3.22 13.91
N ILE A 238 13.96 -3.59 14.60
CA ILE A 238 13.99 -4.78 15.43
C ILE A 238 13.40 -4.42 16.79
N ILE A 239 12.34 -5.13 17.16
CA ILE A 239 11.64 -4.96 18.42
C ILE A 239 11.92 -6.13 19.36
N ASN A 240 11.91 -5.86 20.67
CA ASN A 240 11.84 -6.92 21.66
C ASN A 240 10.42 -7.50 21.63
N LEU A 241 10.29 -8.78 21.32
CA LEU A 241 9.01 -9.49 21.33
C LEU A 241 8.75 -10.03 22.74
N PRO A 242 7.70 -9.55 23.45
CA PRO A 242 7.22 -10.24 24.64
C PRO A 242 6.87 -11.69 24.33
N LYS A 243 6.82 -12.54 25.37
CA LYS A 243 6.30 -13.90 25.25
C LYS A 243 4.87 -13.84 24.69
N ASP A 244 4.54 -14.76 23.79
CA ASP A 244 3.23 -14.86 23.13
C ASP A 244 2.90 -13.69 22.18
N SER A 245 3.93 -13.14 21.51
CA SER A 245 3.77 -12.11 20.47
C SER A 245 3.25 -12.71 19.15
N ASN A 246 2.03 -12.35 18.78
CA ASN A 246 1.32 -12.92 17.63
C ASN A 246 0.77 -11.81 16.72
N TYR A 247 0.60 -12.09 15.43
CA TYR A 247 -0.25 -11.28 14.55
C TYR A 247 -1.24 -12.19 13.80
N THR A 248 -2.42 -11.65 13.49
CA THR A 248 -3.42 -12.35 12.67
C THR A 248 -3.12 -12.09 11.20
N ASN A 249 -2.94 -13.12 10.39
CA ASN A 249 -2.61 -12.99 8.97
C ASN A 249 -3.85 -12.72 8.08
N CYS A 250 -3.66 -12.69 6.76
CA CYS A 250 -4.76 -12.41 5.84
C CYS A 250 -5.87 -13.47 5.87
N GLN A 251 -5.52 -14.71 6.18
CA GLN A 251 -6.45 -15.83 6.32
C GLN A 251 -7.14 -15.89 7.69
N GLY A 252 -6.89 -14.94 8.60
CA GLY A 252 -7.45 -14.95 9.94
C GLY A 252 -6.76 -15.89 10.92
N LYS A 253 -5.60 -16.47 10.54
CA LYS A 253 -4.81 -17.35 11.39
C LYS A 253 -3.82 -16.53 12.22
N ASN A 254 -3.69 -16.86 13.51
CA ASN A 254 -2.64 -16.30 14.34
C ASN A 254 -1.29 -16.92 14.00
N VAL A 255 -0.31 -16.06 13.72
CA VAL A 255 1.08 -16.40 13.44
C VAL A 255 1.93 -15.92 14.60
N ASP A 256 2.67 -16.85 15.18
CA ASP A 256 3.63 -16.57 16.26
C ASP A 256 4.87 -15.88 15.69
N MET A 257 5.13 -14.66 16.14
CA MET A 257 6.25 -13.83 15.67
C MET A 257 7.61 -14.36 16.09
N SER A 258 7.68 -15.18 17.14
CA SER A 258 8.93 -15.80 17.61
C SER A 258 9.44 -16.89 16.67
N THR A 259 8.55 -17.47 15.86
CA THR A 259 8.88 -18.51 14.87
C THR A 259 9.38 -17.96 13.54
N LEU A 260 9.26 -16.64 13.34
CA LEU A 260 9.68 -15.98 12.10
C LEU A 260 11.19 -15.85 12.01
N THR A 261 11.75 -16.12 10.84
CA THR A 261 13.19 -16.06 10.57
C THR A 261 13.53 -15.01 9.51
N GLY A 262 14.84 -14.75 9.31
CA GLY A 262 15.33 -13.83 8.30
C GLY A 262 14.86 -12.39 8.50
N ASN A 263 14.53 -11.71 7.39
CA ASN A 263 14.14 -10.29 7.39
C ASN A 263 12.83 -9.99 8.13
N ARG A 264 12.08 -11.02 8.53
CA ARG A 264 10.80 -10.88 9.26
C ARG A 264 10.96 -11.08 10.76
N ALA A 265 12.10 -11.61 11.22
CA ALA A 265 12.32 -11.94 12.61
C ALA A 265 12.34 -10.68 13.48
N ARG A 266 11.58 -10.70 14.59
CA ARG A 266 11.53 -9.61 15.58
C ARG A 266 11.16 -8.25 14.97
N ARG A 267 10.26 -8.23 13.98
CA ARG A 267 9.75 -6.99 13.39
C ARG A 267 8.23 -6.94 13.51
N MET A 268 7.69 -5.75 13.68
CA MET A 268 6.24 -5.57 13.73
C MET A 268 5.59 -6.00 12.42
N HIS A 269 4.44 -6.66 12.51
CA HIS A 269 3.62 -7.04 11.35
C HIS A 269 2.26 -6.36 11.46
N LYS A 270 1.75 -5.81 10.36
CA LYS A 270 0.42 -5.20 10.29
C LYS A 270 -0.32 -5.69 9.07
N VAL A 271 -1.61 -5.98 9.26
CA VAL A 271 -2.50 -6.45 8.20
C VAL A 271 -3.40 -5.32 7.76
N PHE A 272 -3.50 -5.16 6.45
CA PHE A 272 -4.32 -4.17 5.81
C PHE A 272 -5.25 -4.88 4.83
N ARG A 273 -6.53 -4.52 4.84
CA ARG A 273 -7.54 -5.04 3.91
C ARG A 273 -8.25 -3.88 3.22
N ASN A 274 -8.54 -4.04 1.94
CA ASN A 274 -9.38 -3.11 1.21
C ASN A 274 -10.19 -3.86 0.13
N VAL A 275 -11.46 -3.48 -0.02
CA VAL A 275 -12.38 -4.09 -1.00
C VAL A 275 -12.62 -3.11 -2.13
N PHE A 276 -12.34 -3.53 -3.35
CA PHE A 276 -12.53 -2.76 -4.56
C PHE A 276 -13.69 -3.34 -5.36
N GLN A 277 -14.75 -2.56 -5.53
CA GLN A 277 -15.85 -2.91 -6.43
C GLN A 277 -15.43 -2.74 -7.89
N LEU A 278 -15.75 -3.73 -8.72
CA LEU A 278 -15.60 -3.68 -10.17
C LEU A 278 -16.91 -3.14 -10.76
N ARG A 279 -16.91 -1.93 -11.30
CA ARG A 279 -18.14 -1.26 -11.77
C ARG A 279 -18.70 -1.80 -13.07
N SER A 280 -17.85 -2.47 -13.85
CA SER A 280 -18.15 -3.06 -15.16
C SER A 280 -18.61 -4.51 -15.07
N GLN A 281 -18.64 -5.10 -13.87
CA GLN A 281 -18.89 -6.53 -13.64
C GLN A 281 -19.96 -6.75 -12.58
N GLY A 282 -20.56 -7.94 -12.59
CA GLY A 282 -21.58 -8.32 -11.58
C GLY A 282 -22.94 -7.64 -11.78
N LEU A 283 -23.23 -7.05 -12.95
CA LEU A 283 -24.59 -6.66 -13.30
C LEU A 283 -25.39 -7.92 -13.69
N ILE A 284 -26.29 -8.35 -12.82
CA ILE A 284 -27.27 -9.38 -13.15
C ILE A 284 -28.47 -8.67 -13.78
N GLY A 285 -28.43 -8.54 -15.11
CA GLY A 285 -29.45 -7.90 -15.92
C GLY A 285 -28.93 -7.58 -17.33
N THR A 286 -29.13 -8.52 -18.25
CA THR A 286 -29.16 -8.38 -19.73
C THR A 286 -28.02 -7.62 -20.42
N LEU A 287 -27.22 -8.36 -21.21
CA LEU A 287 -27.14 -8.06 -22.64
C LEU A 287 -28.10 -9.00 -23.38
#